data_AF-A0A1L6RBD5-F1
#
_entry.id   AF-A0A1L6RBD5-F1
#
_cell.length_a   1.000
_cell.length_b   1.000
_cell.length_c   1.000
_cell.angle_alpha   90.00
_cell.angle_beta   90.00
_cell.angle_gamma   90.00
#
_symmetry.space_group_name_H-M   'P 1'
#
loop_
_entity.id
_entity.type
_entity.pdbx_description
1 polymer ?
#
loop_
_entity_poly.entity_id
_entity_poly.type
_entity_poly.pdbx_seq_one_letter_code
_entity_poly.pdbx_strand_id
1 'polypeptide(L)'
;MKRQTVQKSLAGLIVILSVTFAVLATVYRQQQVNRQETTKQQVKQINGQQQQVKQQAQSNEKLINDQAYQKRTLDFLNRALDKATASGDISETDERYGNEDAYEAVTGMAGMNSALKLKNHELHFNKMASGEVVGDGQIEIEASGISDDKKVKTRHSNQKFTILVTLTTYQKQLRVETIQLGEVKENENANDTIY
;
A
#
# COMPACT_ATOMS: atom_id res chain seq x y z
N MET A 1 -79.88 13.61 -27.70
CA MET A 1 -79.36 12.25 -27.43
C MET A 1 -77.97 11.94 -28.00
N LYS A 2 -77.34 12.73 -28.91
CA LYS A 2 -76.01 12.40 -29.48
C LYS A 2 -74.78 12.77 -28.63
N ARG A 3 -74.87 13.72 -27.69
CA ARG A 3 -73.71 14.17 -26.87
C ARG A 3 -73.35 13.22 -25.71
N GLN A 4 -74.33 12.56 -25.09
CA GLN A 4 -74.09 11.61 -24.00
C GLN A 4 -73.40 10.32 -24.47
N THR A 5 -73.68 9.86 -25.70
CA THR A 5 -73.07 8.65 -26.27
C THR A 5 -71.58 8.85 -26.58
N VAL A 6 -71.21 10.03 -27.07
CA VAL A 6 -69.80 10.38 -27.34
C VAL A 6 -68.99 10.49 -26.05
N GLN A 7 -69.53 11.13 -25.01
CA GLN A 7 -68.86 11.22 -23.69
C GLN A 7 -68.68 9.86 -23.00
N LYS A 8 -69.67 8.96 -23.09
CA LYS A 8 -69.54 7.60 -22.54
C LYS A 8 -68.49 6.76 -23.29
N SER A 9 -68.40 6.90 -24.61
CA SER A 9 -67.36 6.21 -25.41
C SER A 9 -65.95 6.72 -25.09
N LEU A 10 -65.80 8.04 -24.88
CA LEU A 10 -64.52 8.67 -24.56
C LEU A 10 -64.07 8.32 -23.14
N ALA A 11 -64.99 8.30 -22.17
CA ALA A 11 -64.71 7.87 -20.80
C ALA A 11 -64.30 6.40 -20.73
N GLY A 12 -64.94 5.51 -21.50
CA GLY A 12 -64.55 4.10 -21.61
C GLY A 12 -63.14 3.93 -22.18
N LEU A 13 -62.79 4.73 -23.20
CA LEU A 13 -61.45 4.68 -23.81
C LEU A 13 -60.36 5.16 -22.85
N ILE A 14 -60.62 6.23 -22.08
CA ILE A 14 -59.70 6.76 -21.08
C ILE A 14 -59.45 5.74 -19.95
N VAL A 15 -60.49 5.02 -19.52
CA VAL A 15 -60.36 3.98 -18.48
C VAL A 15 -59.50 2.82 -18.99
N ILE A 16 -59.73 2.35 -20.23
CA ILE A 16 -58.94 1.26 -20.82
C ILE A 16 -57.47 1.67 -20.95
N LEU A 17 -57.19 2.87 -21.48
CA LEU A 17 -55.84 3.40 -21.58
C LEU A 17 -55.16 3.53 -20.19
N SER A 18 -55.88 4.06 -19.20
CA SER A 18 -55.35 4.21 -17.83
C SER A 18 -54.99 2.86 -17.20
N VAL A 19 -55.82 1.83 -17.39
CA VAL A 19 -55.55 0.47 -16.91
C VAL A 19 -54.35 -0.12 -17.63
N THR A 20 -54.23 0.04 -18.95
CA THR A 20 -53.06 -0.46 -19.69
C THR A 20 -51.77 0.22 -19.25
N PHE A 21 -51.76 1.54 -19.03
CA PHE A 21 -50.59 2.26 -18.52
C PHE A 21 -50.21 1.82 -17.10
N ALA A 22 -51.20 1.57 -16.22
CA ALA A 22 -50.94 1.07 -14.87
C ALA A 22 -50.31 -0.33 -14.88
N VAL A 23 -50.78 -1.23 -15.75
CA VAL A 23 -50.22 -2.60 -15.89
C VAL A 23 -48.81 -2.57 -16.48
N LEU A 24 -48.55 -1.71 -17.49
CA LEU A 24 -47.21 -1.53 -18.03
C LEU A 24 -46.22 -0.96 -16.99
N ALA A 25 -46.66 0.00 -16.17
CA ALA A 25 -45.84 0.58 -15.12
C ALA A 25 -45.50 -0.41 -14.00
N THR A 26 -46.45 -1.28 -13.60
CA THR A 26 -46.18 -2.32 -12.60
C THR A 26 -45.24 -3.40 -13.12
N VAL A 27 -45.42 -3.86 -14.36
CA VAL A 27 -44.49 -4.83 -15.00
C VAL A 27 -43.09 -4.24 -15.11
N TYR A 28 -42.96 -2.98 -15.52
CA TYR A 28 -41.66 -2.31 -15.64
C TYR A 28 -40.98 -2.14 -14.27
N ARG A 29 -41.73 -1.78 -13.23
CA ARG A 29 -41.22 -1.68 -11.85
C ARG A 29 -40.79 -3.04 -11.32
N GLN A 30 -41.56 -4.10 -11.56
CA GLN A 30 -41.21 -5.47 -11.18
C GLN A 30 -39.91 -5.92 -11.85
N GLN A 31 -39.72 -5.58 -13.13
CA GLN A 31 -38.52 -5.92 -13.88
C GLN A 31 -37.27 -5.20 -13.36
N GLN A 32 -37.40 -3.94 -12.91
CA GLN A 32 -36.29 -3.21 -12.28
C GLN A 32 -35.91 -3.78 -10.91
N VAL A 33 -36.90 -4.14 -10.07
CA VAL A 33 -36.64 -4.76 -8.77
C VAL A 33 -35.89 -6.08 -8.95
N ASN A 34 -36.36 -6.93 -9.86
CA ASN A 34 -35.70 -8.22 -10.14
C ASN A 34 -34.26 -8.04 -10.64
N ARG A 35 -34.00 -7.05 -11.51
CA ARG A 35 -32.63 -6.73 -11.99
C ARG A 35 -31.74 -6.17 -10.88
N GLN A 36 -32.26 -5.35 -9.99
CA GLN A 36 -31.51 -4.84 -8.84
C GLN A 36 -31.14 -5.96 -7.86
N GLU A 37 -32.04 -6.92 -7.62
CA GLU A 37 -31.75 -8.05 -6.74
C GLU A 37 -30.70 -8.99 -7.34
N THR A 38 -30.77 -9.30 -8.64
CA THR A 38 -29.73 -10.09 -9.31
C THR A 38 -28.37 -9.40 -9.28
N THR A 39 -28.34 -8.08 -9.49
CA THR A 39 -27.08 -7.30 -9.42
C THR A 39 -26.51 -7.30 -8.00
N LYS A 40 -27.35 -7.14 -6.96
CA LYS A 40 -26.91 -7.21 -5.56
C LYS A 40 -26.36 -8.60 -5.20
N GLN A 41 -26.96 -9.67 -5.72
CA GLN A 41 -26.48 -11.03 -5.51
C GLN A 41 -25.14 -11.29 -6.22
N GLN A 42 -24.98 -10.82 -7.46
CA GLN A 42 -23.71 -10.93 -8.19
C GLN A 42 -22.58 -10.15 -7.51
N VAL A 43 -22.84 -8.92 -7.04
CA VAL A 43 -21.84 -8.14 -6.29
C VAL A 43 -21.47 -8.82 -4.97
N LYS A 44 -22.43 -9.42 -4.25
CA LYS A 44 -22.13 -10.22 -3.05
C LYS A 44 -21.29 -11.45 -3.36
N GLN A 45 -21.55 -12.15 -4.46
CA GLN A 45 -20.74 -13.30 -4.89
C GLN A 45 -19.32 -12.89 -5.28
N ILE A 46 -19.16 -11.80 -6.03
CA ILE A 46 -17.83 -11.31 -6.45
C ILE A 46 -17.03 -10.84 -5.22
N ASN A 47 -17.66 -10.10 -4.30
CA ASN A 47 -17.01 -9.68 -3.06
C ASN A 47 -16.64 -10.88 -2.16
N GLY A 48 -17.51 -11.89 -2.09
CA GLY A 48 -17.23 -13.12 -1.36
C GLY A 48 -16.06 -13.91 -1.97
N GLN A 49 -15.99 -14.01 -3.30
CA GLN A 49 -14.88 -14.64 -4.01
C GLN A 49 -13.57 -13.85 -3.81
N GLN A 50 -13.60 -12.51 -3.89
CA GLN A 50 -12.43 -11.68 -3.60
C GLN A 50 -11.97 -11.83 -2.14
N GLN A 51 -12.89 -11.92 -1.18
CA GLN A 51 -12.53 -12.17 0.23
C GLN A 51 -11.94 -13.55 0.44
N GLN A 52 -12.47 -14.59 -0.21
CA GLN A 52 -11.89 -15.94 -0.14
C GLN A 52 -10.49 -16.00 -0.75
N VAL A 53 -10.28 -15.39 -1.92
CA VAL A 53 -8.96 -15.34 -2.56
C VAL A 53 -7.97 -14.55 -1.69
N LYS A 54 -8.39 -13.44 -1.07
CA LYS A 54 -7.56 -12.70 -0.10
C LYS A 54 -7.23 -13.54 1.14
N GLN A 55 -8.20 -14.23 1.73
CA GLN A 55 -7.97 -15.09 2.90
C GLN A 55 -7.05 -16.28 2.57
N GLN A 56 -7.15 -16.83 1.37
CA GLN A 56 -6.33 -17.96 0.92
C GLN A 56 -4.91 -17.53 0.54
N ALA A 57 -4.71 -16.30 0.05
CA ALA A 57 -3.38 -15.70 -0.11
C ALA A 57 -2.74 -15.43 1.26
N GLN A 58 -3.52 -14.88 2.20
CA GLN A 58 -3.07 -14.55 3.55
C GLN A 58 -2.76 -15.82 4.39
N SER A 59 -3.43 -16.95 4.15
CA SER A 59 -3.13 -18.20 4.86
C SER A 59 -1.80 -18.86 4.45
N ASN A 60 -1.20 -18.42 3.33
CA ASN A 60 0.07 -18.95 2.83
C ASN A 60 1.26 -18.04 3.16
N GLU A 61 1.03 -16.87 3.75
CA GLU A 61 2.09 -16.03 4.30
C GLU A 61 2.60 -16.69 5.58
N LYS A 62 3.82 -17.21 5.51
CA LYS A 62 4.55 -17.62 6.71
C LYS A 62 5.38 -16.44 7.18
N LEU A 63 5.18 -16.07 8.45
CA LEU A 63 6.12 -15.24 9.18
C LEU A 63 7.42 -16.04 9.27
N ILE A 64 8.45 -15.56 8.58
CA ILE A 64 9.77 -16.18 8.61
C ILE A 64 10.66 -15.26 9.43
N ASN A 65 10.87 -15.62 10.69
CA ASN A 65 11.93 -15.02 11.49
C ASN A 65 13.27 -15.66 11.09
N ASP A 66 13.75 -15.33 9.89
CA ASP A 66 15.06 -15.78 9.39
C ASP A 66 16.07 -14.66 9.58
N GLN A 67 17.01 -14.91 10.50
CA GLN A 67 18.12 -14.02 10.81
C GLN A 67 18.92 -13.63 9.55
N ALA A 68 18.91 -14.44 8.49
CA ALA A 68 19.57 -14.12 7.23
C ALA A 68 18.94 -12.92 6.50
N TYR A 69 17.61 -12.80 6.50
CA TYR A 69 16.91 -11.67 5.88
C TYR A 69 17.17 -10.38 6.64
N GLN A 70 17.02 -10.44 7.98
CA GLN A 70 17.31 -9.31 8.84
C GLN A 70 18.77 -8.87 8.68
N LYS A 71 19.73 -9.80 8.78
CA LYS A 71 21.14 -9.48 8.59
C LYS A 71 21.40 -8.81 7.24
N ARG A 72 20.81 -9.33 6.16
CA ARG A 72 21.04 -8.76 4.82
C ARG A 72 20.49 -7.34 4.70
N THR A 73 19.29 -7.10 5.21
CA THR A 73 18.68 -5.77 5.21
C THR A 73 19.50 -4.79 6.06
N LEU A 74 20.02 -5.21 7.20
CA LEU A 74 20.87 -4.36 8.05
C LEU A 74 22.23 -4.06 7.40
N ASP A 75 22.85 -5.05 6.76
CA ASP A 75 24.09 -4.85 6.02
C ASP A 75 23.89 -3.83 4.88
N PHE A 76 22.76 -3.94 4.16
CA PHE A 76 22.37 -2.96 3.14
C PHE A 76 22.15 -1.57 3.74
N LEU A 77 21.33 -1.45 4.79
CA LEU A 77 21.02 -0.15 5.42
C LEU A 77 22.27 0.57 5.91
N ASN A 78 23.19 -0.13 6.57
CA ASN A 78 24.44 0.49 7.01
C ASN A 78 25.25 1.03 5.82
N ARG A 79 25.38 0.26 4.74
CA ARG A 79 26.06 0.71 3.52
C ARG A 79 25.35 1.89 2.86
N ALA A 80 24.03 1.85 2.78
CA ALA A 80 23.23 2.88 2.15
C ALA A 80 23.30 4.20 2.95
N LEU A 81 23.29 4.15 4.28
CA LEU A 81 23.45 5.32 5.15
C LEU A 81 24.86 5.92 5.05
N ASP A 82 25.89 5.07 5.04
CA ASP A 82 27.27 5.53 4.83
C ASP A 82 27.39 6.24 3.46
N LYS A 83 26.82 5.61 2.41
CA LYS A 83 26.81 6.16 1.04
C LYS A 83 26.01 7.43 0.90
N ALA A 84 24.89 7.57 1.61
CA ALA A 84 24.07 8.78 1.59
C ALA A 84 24.87 10.03 2.01
N THR A 85 25.87 9.87 2.88
CA THR A 85 26.74 10.98 3.33
C THR A 85 28.12 11.02 2.68
N ALA A 86 28.47 10.00 1.88
CA ALA A 86 29.74 9.95 1.17
C ALA A 86 29.60 10.48 -0.26
N SER A 87 30.67 11.11 -0.77
CA SER A 87 30.74 11.48 -2.19
C SER A 87 31.22 10.27 -3.01
N GLY A 88 30.44 9.87 -4.01
CA GLY A 88 30.84 8.87 -5.01
C GLY A 88 29.76 7.84 -5.33
N ASP A 89 29.90 7.22 -6.50
CA ASP A 89 28.91 6.29 -7.05
C ASP A 89 28.81 4.97 -6.26
N ILE A 90 27.73 4.24 -6.52
CA ILE A 90 27.51 2.87 -6.02
C ILE A 90 28.54 1.95 -6.67
N SER A 91 29.23 1.13 -5.87
CA SER A 91 30.21 0.17 -6.40
C SER A 91 29.54 -1.15 -6.77
N GLU A 92 30.21 -1.99 -7.59
CA GLU A 92 29.76 -3.36 -7.86
C GLU A 92 29.58 -4.21 -6.59
N THR A 93 30.29 -3.88 -5.51
CA THR A 93 30.10 -4.58 -4.22
C THR A 93 28.79 -4.15 -3.57
N ASP A 94 28.45 -2.88 -3.67
CA ASP A 94 27.22 -2.31 -3.11
C ASP A 94 25.98 -2.84 -3.85
N GLU A 95 26.06 -2.99 -5.18
CA GLU A 95 25.00 -3.60 -6.01
C GLU A 95 24.64 -5.04 -5.62
N ARG A 96 25.52 -5.75 -4.90
CA ARG A 96 25.20 -7.08 -4.37
C ARG A 96 24.24 -7.00 -3.19
N TYR A 97 24.26 -5.90 -2.42
CA TYR A 97 23.46 -5.70 -1.22
C TYR A 97 22.12 -5.04 -1.53
N GLY A 98 22.08 -4.10 -2.46
CA GLY A 98 20.85 -3.49 -2.95
C GLY A 98 20.99 -2.99 -4.39
N ASN A 99 19.88 -2.83 -5.11
CA ASN A 99 19.92 -2.17 -6.41
C ASN A 99 20.05 -0.63 -6.25
N GLU A 100 20.29 0.05 -7.37
CA GLU A 100 20.47 1.51 -7.42
C GLU A 100 19.28 2.26 -6.83
N ASP A 101 18.05 1.94 -7.25
CA ASP A 101 16.82 2.53 -6.74
C ASP A 101 16.70 2.42 -5.20
N ALA A 102 17.12 1.29 -4.62
CA ALA A 102 17.09 1.12 -3.18
C ALA A 102 18.11 2.02 -2.46
N TYR A 103 19.30 2.21 -3.04
CA TYR A 103 20.28 3.17 -2.52
C TYR A 103 19.76 4.61 -2.64
N GLU A 104 19.14 4.96 -3.76
CA GLU A 104 18.55 6.28 -3.98
C GLU A 104 17.48 6.61 -2.93
N ALA A 105 16.62 5.63 -2.60
CA ALA A 105 15.59 5.80 -1.57
C ALA A 105 16.15 6.17 -0.19
N VAL A 106 17.41 5.82 0.11
CA VAL A 106 18.09 6.19 1.38
C VAL A 106 18.89 7.49 1.23
N THR A 107 19.44 7.81 0.06
CA THR A 107 20.26 9.02 -0.14
C THR A 107 19.53 10.32 0.22
N GLY A 108 18.21 10.38 0.01
CA GLY A 108 17.40 11.55 0.38
C GLY A 108 17.44 11.90 1.87
N MET A 109 17.84 10.97 2.75
CA MET A 109 17.90 11.17 4.20
C MET A 109 19.11 11.99 4.66
N ALA A 110 20.18 12.06 3.88
CA ALA A 110 21.41 12.70 4.31
C ALA A 110 21.24 14.21 4.48
N GLY A 111 20.57 14.88 3.54
CA GLY A 111 20.39 16.34 3.58
C GLY A 111 21.73 17.07 3.78
N MET A 112 21.84 17.83 4.87
CA MET A 112 23.08 18.54 5.26
C MET A 112 23.90 17.80 6.34
N ASN A 113 23.53 16.56 6.68
CA ASN A 113 24.22 15.78 7.70
C ASN A 113 25.56 15.26 7.18
N SER A 114 26.57 15.26 8.03
CA SER A 114 27.92 14.74 7.72
C SER A 114 28.05 13.23 7.94
N ALA A 115 27.15 12.62 8.72
CA ALA A 115 27.07 11.17 8.86
C ALA A 115 25.66 10.74 9.31
N LEU A 116 25.23 9.57 8.83
CA LEU A 116 24.03 8.87 9.26
C LEU A 116 24.42 7.51 9.83
N LYS A 117 23.78 7.07 10.91
CA LYS A 117 24.05 5.78 11.54
C LYS A 117 22.78 5.09 12.02
N LEU A 118 22.63 3.82 11.68
CA LEU A 118 21.57 2.98 12.24
C LEU A 118 21.82 2.73 13.73
N LYS A 119 20.85 3.06 14.59
CA LYS A 119 20.91 2.87 16.05
C LYS A 119 20.11 1.67 16.51
N ASN A 120 18.82 1.69 16.22
CA ASN A 120 17.87 0.67 16.62
C ASN A 120 17.12 0.17 15.39
N HIS A 121 16.65 -1.07 15.46
CA HIS A 121 15.89 -1.69 14.38
C HIS A 121 15.01 -2.79 14.96
N GLU A 122 13.80 -2.88 14.43
CA GLU A 122 12.86 -3.94 14.69
C GLU A 122 12.23 -4.28 13.35
N LEU A 123 12.60 -5.44 12.79
CA LEU A 123 12.18 -5.87 11.46
C LEU A 123 11.54 -7.25 11.56
N HIS A 124 10.42 -7.41 10.86
CA HIS A 124 9.71 -8.66 10.70
C HIS A 124 9.69 -9.01 9.22
N PHE A 125 9.84 -10.30 8.90
CA PHE A 125 9.87 -10.76 7.51
C PHE A 125 8.81 -11.80 7.25
N ASN A 126 8.16 -11.67 6.11
CA ASN A 126 7.17 -12.59 5.59
C ASN A 126 7.62 -13.06 4.21
N LYS A 127 7.42 -14.35 3.94
CA LYS A 127 7.60 -14.88 2.59
C LYS A 127 6.25 -14.93 1.90
N MET A 128 6.13 -14.21 0.80
CA MET A 128 4.92 -14.21 -0.01
C MET A 128 4.79 -15.49 -0.81
N ALA A 129 3.57 -15.78 -1.27
CA ALA A 129 3.29 -16.92 -2.15
C ALA A 129 4.05 -16.85 -3.49
N SER A 130 4.45 -15.66 -3.93
CA SER A 130 5.31 -15.43 -5.11
C SER A 130 6.76 -15.91 -4.90
N GLY A 131 7.16 -16.21 -3.66
CA GLY A 131 8.54 -16.52 -3.29
C GLY A 131 9.38 -15.30 -2.91
N GLU A 132 8.85 -14.08 -3.11
CA GLU A 132 9.44 -12.84 -2.63
C GLU A 132 9.41 -12.78 -1.11
N VAL A 133 10.44 -12.16 -0.54
CA VAL A 133 10.52 -11.94 0.90
C VAL A 133 10.32 -10.46 1.15
N VAL A 134 9.28 -10.13 1.90
CA VAL A 134 8.93 -8.75 2.26
C VAL A 134 9.20 -8.58 3.75
N GLY A 135 9.91 -7.53 4.10
CA GLY A 135 10.15 -7.14 5.48
C GLY A 135 9.49 -5.81 5.79
N ASP A 136 8.93 -5.70 6.99
CA ASP A 136 8.36 -4.46 7.50
C ASP A 136 8.82 -4.22 8.95
N GLY A 137 8.78 -2.96 9.38
CA GLY A 137 9.06 -2.64 10.76
C GLY A 137 9.48 -1.20 10.98
N GLN A 138 10.35 -0.99 11.97
CA GLN A 138 10.83 0.32 12.38
C GLN A 138 12.35 0.34 12.53
N ILE A 139 12.95 1.47 12.15
CA ILE A 139 14.36 1.75 12.37
C ILE A 139 14.54 3.12 13.01
N GLU A 140 15.63 3.28 13.75
CA GLU A 140 16.06 4.56 14.29
C GLU A 140 17.42 4.91 13.71
N ILE A 141 17.51 6.10 13.12
CA ILE A 141 18.72 6.63 12.52
C ILE A 141 19.18 7.85 13.32
N GLU A 142 20.44 7.82 13.73
CA GLU A 142 21.13 8.98 14.28
C GLU A 142 21.79 9.73 13.12
N ALA A 143 21.43 10.99 12.96
CA ALA A 143 22.07 11.92 12.07
C ALA A 143 23.03 12.81 12.87
N SER A 144 24.21 13.08 12.30
CA SER A 144 25.17 14.02 12.87
C SER A 144 25.64 15.04 11.84
N GLY A 145 25.79 16.28 12.27
CA GLY A 145 26.19 17.41 11.43
C GLY A 145 27.00 18.44 12.21
N ILE A 146 27.71 19.30 11.48
CA ILE A 146 28.48 20.40 12.08
C ILE A 146 27.55 21.59 12.29
N SER A 147 27.49 22.12 13.51
CA SER A 147 26.78 23.38 13.79
C SER A 147 27.57 24.58 13.27
N ASP A 148 26.89 25.54 12.65
CA ASP A 148 27.43 26.82 12.16
C ASP A 148 27.89 27.76 13.28
N ASP A 149 27.71 27.38 14.55
CA ASP A 149 28.15 28.16 15.68
C ASP A 149 29.68 28.31 15.67
N LYS A 150 30.19 29.48 16.10
CA LYS A 150 31.63 29.79 16.26
C LYS A 150 32.44 28.79 17.11
N LYS A 151 31.81 27.75 17.65
CA LYS A 151 32.39 26.70 18.50
C LYS A 151 32.38 25.30 17.88
N VAL A 152 32.03 25.12 16.59
CA VAL A 152 32.07 23.83 15.85
C VAL A 152 31.59 22.67 16.73
N LYS A 153 30.31 22.70 17.12
CA LYS A 153 29.71 21.61 17.90
C LYS A 153 29.05 20.63 16.95
N THR A 154 29.30 19.33 17.14
CA THR A 154 28.55 18.29 16.43
C THR A 154 27.14 18.23 17.00
N ARG A 155 26.14 18.45 16.14
CA ARG A 155 24.73 18.22 16.47
C ARG A 155 24.43 16.75 16.22
N HIS A 156 23.70 16.13 17.13
CA HIS A 156 23.13 14.80 16.96
C HIS A 156 21.61 14.90 17.01
N SER A 157 20.93 14.19 16.12
CA SER A 157 19.48 14.05 16.13
C SER A 157 19.10 12.62 15.79
N ASN A 158 18.18 12.05 16.56
CA ASN A 158 17.63 10.73 16.28
C ASN A 158 16.25 10.88 15.63
N GLN A 159 16.01 10.11 14.58
CA GLN A 159 14.74 10.05 13.89
C GLN A 159 14.32 8.59 13.71
N LYS A 160 13.01 8.35 13.87
CA LYS A 160 12.40 7.03 13.70
C LYS A 160 11.71 6.95 12.35
N PHE A 161 11.84 5.81 11.70
CA PHE A 161 11.25 5.54 10.40
C PHE A 161 10.52 4.22 10.41
N THR A 162 9.36 4.15 9.76
CA THR A 162 8.83 2.89 9.26
C THR A 162 9.57 2.49 8.01
N ILE A 163 9.72 1.18 7.82
CA ILE A 163 10.42 0.62 6.66
C ILE A 163 9.61 -0.51 6.06
N LEU A 164 9.52 -0.52 4.74
CA LEU A 164 9.06 -1.65 3.94
C LEU A 164 10.19 -2.03 2.98
N VAL A 165 10.64 -3.28 3.02
CA VAL A 165 11.75 -3.79 2.22
C VAL A 165 11.33 -5.04 1.46
N THR A 166 11.76 -5.15 0.20
CA THR A 166 11.62 -6.40 -0.57
C THR A 166 13.00 -6.98 -0.86
N LEU A 167 13.17 -8.26 -0.57
CA LEU A 167 14.38 -9.02 -0.82
C LEU A 167 14.15 -9.99 -1.98
N THR A 168 15.09 -9.98 -2.93
CA THR A 168 15.14 -10.90 -4.07
C THR A 168 16.43 -11.72 -4.03
N THR A 169 16.51 -12.77 -4.84
CA THR A 169 17.76 -13.52 -5.02
C THR A 169 18.48 -13.03 -6.27
N TYR A 170 19.64 -12.41 -6.07
CA TYR A 170 20.55 -11.96 -7.13
C TYR A 170 21.88 -12.71 -7.02
N GLN A 171 22.30 -13.39 -8.10
CA GLN A 171 23.53 -14.19 -8.13
C GLN A 171 23.67 -15.19 -6.96
N LYS A 172 22.56 -15.86 -6.58
CA LYS A 172 22.47 -16.79 -5.43
C LYS A 172 22.66 -16.14 -4.05
N GLN A 173 22.62 -14.81 -3.97
CA GLN A 173 22.63 -14.06 -2.72
C GLN A 173 21.34 -13.27 -2.57
N LEU A 174 20.93 -13.01 -1.32
CA LEU A 174 19.84 -12.09 -1.06
C LEU A 174 20.25 -10.67 -1.44
N ARG A 175 19.36 -9.88 -2.03
CA ARG A 175 19.61 -8.47 -2.38
C ARG A 175 18.36 -7.68 -2.07
N VAL A 176 18.52 -6.47 -1.55
CA VAL A 176 17.41 -5.51 -1.39
C VAL A 176 17.02 -4.99 -2.77
N GLU A 177 15.81 -5.30 -3.19
CA GLU A 177 15.26 -4.87 -4.48
C GLU A 177 14.50 -3.56 -4.35
N THR A 178 13.75 -3.40 -3.27
CA THR A 178 13.05 -2.15 -3.00
C THR A 178 13.11 -1.86 -1.51
N ILE A 179 13.19 -0.57 -1.19
CA ILE A 179 13.05 -0.07 0.17
C ILE A 179 12.21 1.19 0.12
N GLN A 180 11.30 1.31 1.09
CA GLN A 180 10.49 2.50 1.31
C GLN A 180 10.62 2.89 2.77
N LEU A 181 10.72 4.20 3.03
CA LEU A 181 11.01 4.77 4.34
C LEU A 181 10.02 5.89 4.62
N GLY A 182 9.24 5.76 5.69
CA GLY A 182 8.32 6.79 6.16
C GLY A 182 8.79 7.37 7.50
N GLU A 183 8.92 8.69 7.62
CA GLU A 183 9.28 9.32 8.90
C GLU A 183 8.11 9.20 9.90
N VAL A 184 8.41 8.75 11.12
CA VAL A 184 7.44 8.71 12.23
C VAL A 184 7.56 10.00 13.02
N LYS A 185 6.60 10.92 12.85
CA LYS A 185 6.61 12.20 13.56
C LYS A 185 6.29 12.02 15.04
N GLU A 186 6.73 12.98 15.85
CA GLU A 186 6.34 13.06 17.25
C GLU A 186 4.81 13.14 17.35
N ASN A 187 4.20 12.16 18.04
CA ASN A 187 2.76 11.94 18.23
C ASN A 187 2.02 11.18 17.11
N GLU A 188 2.71 10.68 16.09
CA GLU A 188 2.11 9.75 15.12
C GLU A 188 2.34 8.29 15.55
N ASN A 189 1.34 7.44 15.33
CA ASN A 189 1.52 6.00 15.44
C ASN A 189 2.28 5.53 14.20
N ALA A 190 3.32 4.71 14.36
CA ALA A 190 4.05 4.11 13.25
C ALA A 190 3.12 3.32 12.30
N ASN A 191 2.00 2.79 12.80
CA ASN A 191 1.01 2.11 11.97
C ASN A 191 0.20 3.05 11.05
N ASP A 192 0.24 4.37 11.30
CA ASP A 192 -0.49 5.39 10.54
C ASP A 192 0.42 6.10 9.51
N THR A 193 1.72 5.79 9.49
CA THR A 193 2.69 6.40 8.57
C THR A 193 2.54 5.84 7.16
N ILE A 194 2.40 6.74 6.18
CA ILE A 194 2.31 6.42 4.75
C ILE A 194 3.71 6.54 4.12
N TYR A 195 4.12 5.53 3.37
CA TYR A 195 5.37 5.46 2.62
C TYR A 195 5.41 6.38 1.40
#